data_AF-A0A327WKS0-F1
#
_entry.id   AF-A0A327WKS0-F1
#
_cell.length_a   1.000
_cell.length_b   1.000
_cell.length_c   1.000
_cell.angle_alpha   90.00
_cell.angle_beta   90.00
_cell.angle_gamma   90.00
#
_symmetry.space_group_name_H-M   'P 1'
#
loop_
_entity.id
_entity.type
_entity.pdbx_description
1 polymer ?
#
loop_
_entity_poly.entity_id
_entity_poly.type
_entity_poly.pdbx_seq_one_letter_code
_entity_poly.pdbx_strand_id
1 'polypeptide(L)'
;MAKTTALQRMKKALKIDENKLDKYLAYYHENAKLSADDQLMLEKYRKAWSFLSLGHTYDMTLAMLMKDYKIQERQARYIIAEASYLYGSIQTIDKQAKKMASANYFRLLSNIARANGDIEAASRAWERADKLEGLHEADQVGLNPDDFLRAAKFVFTDNINVLINQQKRADDE
;
A
#
# COMPACT_ATOMS: atom_id res chain seq x y z
N MET A 1 -16.51 -12.44 2.38
CA MET A 1 -15.97 -12.30 1.00
C MET A 1 -15.31 -10.93 0.84
N ALA A 2 -13.97 -10.86 0.80
CA ALA A 2 -13.24 -9.59 0.68
C ALA A 2 -13.52 -8.95 -0.70
N LYS A 3 -14.06 -7.73 -0.71
CA LYS A 3 -14.29 -6.94 -1.93
C LYS A 3 -12.92 -6.73 -2.60
N THR A 4 -12.71 -7.33 -3.77
CA THR A 4 -11.55 -7.08 -4.61
C THR A 4 -11.42 -5.56 -4.80
N THR A 5 -10.30 -5.00 -4.33
CA THR A 5 -10.06 -3.55 -4.38
C THR A 5 -10.08 -3.08 -5.84
N ALA A 6 -10.51 -1.84 -6.08
CA ALA A 6 -10.59 -1.27 -7.43
C ALA A 6 -9.26 -1.44 -8.20
N LEU A 7 -8.14 -1.38 -7.49
CA LEU A 7 -6.79 -1.66 -7.99
C LEU A 7 -6.59 -3.10 -8.46
N GLN A 8 -7.11 -4.11 -7.74
CA GLN A 8 -7.05 -5.51 -8.18
C GLN A 8 -7.89 -5.73 -9.45
N ARG A 9 -9.03 -5.03 -9.58
CA ARG A 9 -9.84 -5.06 -10.82
C ARG A 9 -9.11 -4.39 -11.99
N MET A 10 -8.44 -3.27 -11.74
CA MET A 10 -7.61 -2.61 -12.75
C MET A 10 -6.41 -3.46 -13.16
N LYS A 11 -5.73 -4.12 -12.21
CA LYS A 11 -4.62 -5.04 -12.48
C LYS A 11 -5.05 -6.20 -13.38
N LYS A 12 -6.24 -6.77 -13.14
CA LYS A 12 -6.84 -7.81 -14.00
C LYS A 12 -7.22 -7.27 -15.40
N ALA A 13 -7.67 -6.02 -15.50
CA ALA A 13 -8.04 -5.39 -16.76
C ALA A 13 -6.83 -5.00 -17.62
N LEU A 14 -5.69 -4.66 -16.99
CA LEU A 14 -4.54 -4.11 -17.70
C LEU A 14 -3.62 -5.16 -18.34
N LYS A 15 -3.75 -6.46 -18.07
CA LYS A 15 -2.89 -7.53 -18.67
C LYS A 15 -1.41 -7.10 -18.75
N ILE A 16 -0.82 -6.80 -17.60
CA ILE A 16 0.60 -6.46 -17.53
C ILE A 16 1.38 -7.69 -17.97
N ASP A 17 2.24 -7.53 -18.98
CA ASP A 17 3.10 -8.59 -19.49
C ASP A 17 4.33 -8.68 -18.58
N GLU A 18 4.37 -9.68 -17.70
CA GLU A 18 5.41 -9.84 -16.67
C GLU A 18 6.80 -9.98 -17.31
N ASN A 19 6.89 -10.65 -18.46
CA ASN A 19 8.14 -10.85 -19.21
C ASN A 19 8.77 -9.52 -19.66
N LYS A 20 7.97 -8.47 -19.91
CA LYS A 20 8.48 -7.15 -20.31
C LYS A 20 9.20 -6.46 -19.15
N LEU A 21 8.83 -6.78 -17.92
CA LEU A 21 9.34 -6.11 -16.72
C LEU A 21 10.59 -6.79 -16.15
N ASP A 22 10.82 -8.05 -16.50
CA ASP A 22 11.99 -8.83 -16.05
C ASP A 22 13.31 -8.15 -16.39
N LYS A 23 13.42 -7.44 -17.51
CA LYS A 23 14.63 -6.67 -17.87
C LYS A 23 14.95 -5.55 -16.88
N TYR A 24 13.92 -4.94 -16.28
CA TYR A 24 14.11 -3.89 -15.27
C TYR A 24 14.46 -4.49 -13.91
N LEU A 25 13.94 -5.68 -13.60
CA LEU A 25 14.32 -6.43 -12.40
C LEU A 25 15.76 -6.94 -12.50
N ALA A 26 16.15 -7.49 -13.64
CA ALA A 26 17.53 -7.91 -13.93
C ALA A 26 18.52 -6.75 -13.84
N TYR A 27 18.12 -5.53 -14.19
CA TYR A 27 18.95 -4.34 -13.95
C TYR A 27 19.22 -4.08 -12.47
N TYR A 28 18.22 -4.24 -11.61
CA TYR A 28 18.39 -4.02 -10.18
C TYR A 28 19.15 -5.14 -9.48
N HIS A 29 18.98 -6.40 -9.92
CA HIS A 29 19.60 -7.56 -9.27
C HIS A 29 20.94 -7.95 -9.87
N GLU A 30 21.09 -7.86 -11.18
CA GLU A 30 22.22 -8.39 -11.94
C GLU A 30 23.07 -7.29 -12.60
N ASN A 31 22.68 -6.01 -12.45
CA ASN A 31 23.31 -4.86 -13.13
C ASN A 31 23.33 -4.98 -14.66
N ALA A 32 22.32 -5.63 -15.25
CA ALA A 32 22.18 -5.79 -16.69
C ALA A 32 22.07 -4.44 -17.42
N LYS A 33 22.74 -4.26 -18.56
CA LYS A 33 22.70 -2.97 -19.28
C LYS A 33 21.32 -2.73 -19.92
N LEU A 34 20.72 -1.57 -19.66
CA LEU A 34 19.54 -1.09 -20.38
C LEU A 34 19.91 -0.28 -21.61
N SER A 35 19.06 -0.39 -22.64
CA SER A 35 18.99 0.57 -23.74
C SER A 35 18.56 1.97 -23.27
N ALA A 36 18.89 3.01 -24.03
CA ALA A 36 18.51 4.39 -23.71
C ALA A 36 16.99 4.58 -23.59
N ASP A 37 16.22 3.92 -24.46
CA ASP A 37 14.75 3.97 -24.41
C ASP A 37 14.18 3.30 -23.14
N ASP A 38 14.81 2.22 -22.70
CA ASP A 38 14.42 1.51 -21.49
C ASP A 38 14.81 2.31 -20.23
N GLN A 39 15.92 3.05 -20.26
CA GLN A 39 16.29 3.97 -19.19
C GLN A 39 15.26 5.09 -19.03
N LEU A 40 14.76 5.66 -20.14
CA LEU A 40 13.69 6.66 -20.11
C LEU A 40 12.38 6.10 -19.54
N MET A 41 12.04 4.85 -19.86
CA MET A 41 10.88 4.19 -19.24
C MET A 41 11.09 3.91 -17.76
N LEU A 42 12.30 3.49 -17.37
CA LEU A 42 12.65 3.28 -15.96
C LEU A 42 12.53 4.56 -15.15
N GLU A 43 12.94 5.70 -15.69
CA GLU A 43 12.77 7.01 -15.08
C GLU A 43 11.28 7.33 -14.85
N LYS A 44 10.42 7.10 -15.85
CA LYS A 44 8.96 7.28 -15.71
C LYS A 44 8.39 6.40 -14.61
N TYR A 45 8.83 5.14 -14.50
CA TYR A 45 8.41 4.24 -13.41
C TYR A 45 8.87 4.76 -12.04
N ARG A 46 10.13 5.21 -11.93
CA ARG A 46 10.66 5.78 -10.68
C ARG A 46 9.89 7.02 -10.25
N LYS A 47 9.57 7.90 -11.20
CA LYS A 47 8.82 9.13 -10.94
C LYS A 47 7.37 8.86 -10.57
N ALA A 48 6.72 7.91 -11.25
CA ALA A 48 5.38 7.45 -10.85
C ALA A 48 5.39 6.89 -9.42
N TRP A 49 6.41 6.11 -9.08
CA TRP A 49 6.56 5.54 -7.75
C TRP A 49 6.87 6.58 -6.67
N SER A 50 7.71 7.57 -6.97
CA SER A 50 8.03 8.63 -6.03
C SER A 50 6.79 9.45 -5.68
N PHE A 51 5.94 9.77 -6.66
CA PHE A 51 4.69 10.49 -6.40
C PHE A 51 3.76 9.70 -5.48
N LEU A 52 3.59 8.41 -5.72
CA LEU A 52 2.80 7.55 -4.84
C LEU A 52 3.42 7.48 -3.43
N SER A 53 4.75 7.37 -3.34
CA SER A 53 5.48 7.29 -2.07
C SER A 53 5.39 8.60 -1.25
N LEU A 54 5.25 9.74 -1.93
CA LEU A 54 5.00 11.05 -1.33
C LEU A 54 3.54 11.25 -0.88
N GLY A 55 2.69 10.24 -1.04
CA GLY A 55 1.28 10.30 -0.61
C GLY A 55 0.33 10.94 -1.63
N HIS A 56 0.77 11.20 -2.87
CA HIS A 56 -0.14 11.66 -3.91
C HIS A 56 -1.17 10.57 -4.25
N THR A 57 -2.41 10.99 -4.51
CA THR A 57 -3.46 10.07 -4.93
C THR A 57 -3.17 9.52 -6.32
N TYR A 58 -3.85 8.42 -6.68
CA TYR A 58 -3.71 7.82 -8.01
C TYR A 58 -4.04 8.82 -9.12
N ASP A 59 -5.12 9.59 -8.97
CA ASP A 59 -5.56 10.56 -9.96
C ASP A 59 -4.61 11.77 -10.07
N MET A 60 -4.05 12.22 -8.94
CA MET A 60 -3.00 13.26 -8.95
C MET A 60 -1.75 12.78 -9.67
N THR A 61 -1.29 11.57 -9.36
CA THR A 61 -0.12 10.95 -9.99
C THR A 61 -0.33 10.82 -11.50
N LEU A 62 -1.52 10.41 -11.92
CA LEU A 62 -1.91 10.30 -13.32
C LEU A 62 -1.87 11.66 -14.02
N ALA A 63 -2.48 12.70 -13.42
CA ALA A 63 -2.47 14.05 -13.97
C ALA A 63 -1.04 14.62 -14.09
N MET A 64 -0.19 14.40 -13.09
CA MET A 64 1.21 14.82 -13.10
C MET A 64 2.02 14.10 -14.19
N LEU A 65 1.86 12.79 -14.34
CA LEU A 65 2.55 12.02 -15.38
C LEU A 65 2.10 12.43 -16.79
N MET A 66 0.81 12.68 -17.00
CA MET A 66 0.29 13.18 -18.27
C MET A 66 0.86 14.56 -18.60
N LYS A 67 0.96 15.46 -17.61
CA LYS A 67 1.52 16.81 -17.79
C LYS A 67 3.01 16.77 -18.11
N ASP A 68 3.78 16.01 -17.34
CA ASP A 68 5.24 16.02 -17.41
C ASP A 68 5.77 15.32 -18.68
N TYR A 69 5.16 14.19 -19.05
CA TYR A 69 5.62 13.38 -20.19
C TYR A 69 4.75 13.52 -21.44
N LYS A 70 3.70 14.37 -21.40
CA LYS A 70 2.74 14.58 -22.51
C LYS A 70 2.16 13.28 -23.06
N ILE A 71 1.89 12.33 -22.17
CA ILE A 71 1.36 11.00 -22.51
C ILE A 71 -0.15 10.94 -22.34
N GLN A 72 -0.77 9.98 -23.02
CA GLN A 72 -2.19 9.72 -22.86
C GLN A 72 -2.49 9.08 -21.50
N GLU A 73 -3.70 9.32 -20.99
CA GLU A 73 -4.18 8.77 -19.72
C GLU A 73 -3.99 7.25 -19.62
N ARG A 74 -4.33 6.52 -20.70
CA ARG A 74 -4.17 5.07 -20.73
C ARG A 74 -2.72 4.64 -20.49
N GLN A 75 -1.76 5.33 -21.12
CA GLN A 75 -0.34 5.06 -20.94
C GLN A 75 0.13 5.42 -19.53
N ALA A 76 -0.33 6.53 -18.96
CA ALA A 76 -0.03 6.90 -17.58
C ALA A 76 -0.54 5.83 -16.59
N ARG A 77 -1.75 5.29 -16.81
CA ARG A 77 -2.31 4.19 -16.01
C ARG A 77 -1.44 2.93 -16.08
N TYR A 78 -0.95 2.58 -17.27
CA TYR A 78 0.01 1.47 -17.43
C TYR A 78 1.30 1.72 -16.65
N ILE A 79 1.89 2.91 -16.78
CA ILE A 79 3.13 3.26 -16.08
C ILE A 79 2.97 3.15 -14.56
N ILE A 80 1.86 3.64 -14.00
CA ILE A 80 1.60 3.54 -12.56
C ILE A 80 1.45 2.07 -12.13
N ALA A 81 0.78 1.25 -12.94
CA ALA A 81 0.57 -0.16 -12.64
C ALA A 81 1.86 -0.99 -12.76
N GLU A 82 2.67 -0.74 -13.80
CA GLU A 82 3.99 -1.35 -14.01
C GLU A 82 4.98 -0.92 -12.91
N ALA A 83 4.98 0.36 -12.52
CA ALA A 83 5.78 0.86 -11.41
C ALA A 83 5.39 0.20 -10.07
N SER A 84 4.09 0.01 -9.84
CA SER A 84 3.59 -0.71 -8.65
C SER A 84 3.92 -2.20 -8.67
N TYR A 85 4.25 -2.77 -9.83
CA TYR A 85 4.75 -4.15 -9.92
C TYR A 85 6.24 -4.19 -9.58
N LEU A 86 7.04 -3.30 -10.17
CA LEU A 86 8.49 -3.25 -9.99
C LEU A 86 8.92 -2.90 -8.55
N TYR A 87 8.23 -1.96 -7.91
CA TYR A 87 8.62 -1.45 -6.59
C TYR A 87 7.67 -1.90 -5.46
N GLY A 88 6.69 -2.74 -5.80
CA GLY A 88 5.59 -3.10 -4.91
C GLY A 88 4.44 -2.10 -4.96
N SER A 89 3.28 -2.44 -4.41
CA SER A 89 2.13 -1.52 -4.35
C SER A 89 1.99 -0.98 -2.94
N ILE A 90 2.05 0.35 -2.75
CA ILE A 90 1.82 1.00 -1.45
C ILE A 90 0.51 0.56 -0.80
N GLN A 91 -0.49 0.17 -1.60
CA GLN A 91 -1.77 -0.33 -1.09
C GLN A 91 -1.75 -1.80 -0.67
N THR A 92 -0.79 -2.61 -1.12
CA THR A 92 -0.58 -3.99 -0.65
C THR A 92 0.59 -4.13 0.31
N ILE A 93 1.33 -3.05 0.54
CA ILE A 93 2.37 -2.99 1.57
C ILE A 93 1.75 -3.38 2.92
N ASP A 94 2.49 -4.19 3.67
CA ASP A 94 2.19 -4.62 5.02
C ASP A 94 1.70 -3.44 5.88
N LYS A 95 0.77 -3.70 6.80
CA LYS A 95 0.18 -2.69 7.68
C LYS A 95 1.27 -1.84 8.34
N GLN A 96 2.38 -2.48 8.70
CA GLN A 96 3.57 -1.83 9.27
C GLN A 96 4.22 -0.82 8.34
N ALA A 97 4.42 -1.17 7.06
CA ALA A 97 5.11 -0.27 6.14
C ALA A 97 4.19 0.85 5.61
N LYS A 98 2.85 0.67 5.58
CA LYS A 98 1.90 1.78 5.42
C LYS A 98 1.89 2.75 6.60
N LYS A 99 1.93 2.18 7.81
CA LYS A 99 2.07 2.91 9.08
C LYS A 99 3.33 3.79 9.03
N MET A 100 4.47 3.21 8.65
CA MET A 100 5.75 3.91 8.49
C MET A 100 5.76 4.96 7.37
N ALA A 101 5.20 4.67 6.20
CA ALA A 101 5.11 5.64 5.10
C ALA A 101 4.26 6.87 5.49
N SER A 102 3.15 6.63 6.18
CA SER A 102 2.26 7.68 6.65
C SER A 102 2.92 8.55 7.74
N ALA A 103 3.65 7.93 8.67
CA ALA A 103 4.43 8.66 9.68
C ALA A 103 5.48 9.58 9.04
N ASN A 104 6.23 9.08 8.05
CA ASN A 104 7.23 9.88 7.32
C ASN A 104 6.60 11.05 6.55
N TYR A 105 5.43 10.84 5.95
CA TYR A 105 4.69 11.91 5.28
C TYR A 105 4.28 13.03 6.26
N PHE A 106 3.77 12.67 7.44
CA PHE A 106 3.44 13.65 8.47
C PHE A 106 4.68 14.41 8.99
N ARG A 107 5.84 13.75 9.11
CA ARG A 107 7.11 14.43 9.42
C ARG A 107 7.51 15.44 8.34
N LEU A 108 7.35 15.09 7.07
CA LEU A 108 7.59 16.02 5.96
C LEU A 108 6.68 17.24 6.05
N LEU A 109 5.37 17.02 6.26
CA LEU A 109 4.40 18.12 6.43
C LEU A 109 4.76 19.00 7.63
N SER A 110 5.21 18.41 8.73
CA SER A 110 5.66 19.20 9.87
C SER A 110 6.88 20.03 9.56
N ASN A 111 7.86 19.51 8.82
CA ASN A 111 9.05 20.27 8.44
C ASN A 111 8.68 21.44 7.54
N ILE A 112 7.74 21.24 6.61
CA ILE A 112 7.21 22.30 5.75
C ILE A 112 6.46 23.36 6.57
N ALA A 113 5.57 22.94 7.47
CA ALA A 113 4.83 23.86 8.34
C ALA A 113 5.77 24.68 9.24
N ARG A 114 6.80 24.04 9.79
CA ARG A 114 7.85 24.69 10.60
C ARG A 114 8.64 25.71 9.77
N ALA A 115 8.98 25.39 8.52
CA ALA A 115 9.65 26.31 7.60
C ALA A 115 8.78 27.54 7.26
N ASN A 116 7.46 27.36 7.24
CA ASN A 116 6.49 28.44 6.99
C ASN A 116 6.12 29.23 8.27
N GLY A 117 6.72 28.90 9.42
CA GLY A 117 6.43 29.56 10.70
C GLY A 117 5.12 29.13 11.38
N ASP A 118 4.40 28.16 10.82
CA ASP A 118 3.18 27.60 11.41
C ASP A 118 3.53 26.46 12.37
N ILE A 119 3.88 26.85 13.60
CA ILE A 119 4.33 25.92 14.65
C ILE A 119 3.18 25.03 15.14
N GLU A 120 1.94 25.49 15.12
CA GLU A 120 0.79 24.67 15.52
C GLU A 120 0.52 23.56 14.51
N ALA A 121 0.52 23.86 13.21
CA ALA A 121 0.38 22.84 12.18
C ALA A 121 1.55 21.85 12.20
N ALA A 122 2.77 22.33 12.46
CA ALA A 122 3.94 21.48 12.64
C ALA A 122 3.75 20.49 13.81
N SER A 123 3.41 21.00 15.00
CA SER A 123 3.20 20.17 16.20
C SER A 123 2.12 19.11 15.98
N ARG A 124 0.96 19.49 15.41
CA ARG A 124 -0.14 18.55 15.10
C ARG A 124 0.25 17.48 14.09
N ALA A 125 1.05 17.83 13.09
CA ALA A 125 1.55 16.87 12.11
C ALA A 125 2.54 15.90 12.76
N TRP A 126 3.42 16.39 13.64
CA TRP A 126 4.37 15.56 14.37
C TRP A 126 3.67 14.57 15.31
N GLU A 127 2.69 15.02 16.09
CA GLU A 127 1.91 14.16 16.99
C GLU A 127 1.18 13.03 16.24
N ARG A 128 0.67 13.31 15.03
CA ARG A 128 0.07 12.28 14.17
C ARG A 128 1.08 11.26 13.67
N ALA A 129 2.33 11.68 13.42
CA ALA A 129 3.41 10.76 13.07
C ALA A 129 3.75 9.84 14.25
N ASP A 130 3.89 10.39 15.47
CA ASP A 130 4.24 9.62 16.66
C ASP A 130 3.15 8.62 17.07
N LYS A 131 1.88 9.03 16.97
CA LYS A 131 0.74 8.12 17.15
C LYS A 131 0.75 7.00 16.11
N LEU A 132 1.07 7.34 14.87
CA LEU A 132 1.26 6.35 13.81
C LEU A 132 2.53 5.54 13.97
N GLU A 133 3.49 5.83 14.83
CA GLU A 133 4.60 4.91 15.09
C GLU A 133 4.30 3.98 16.27
N GLY A 134 3.25 4.29 17.04
CA GLY A 134 2.92 3.57 18.26
C GLY A 134 3.78 4.00 19.44
N LEU A 135 4.40 5.19 19.39
CA LEU A 135 5.27 5.71 20.46
C LEU A 135 4.52 5.87 21.80
N HIS A 136 3.20 6.01 21.74
CA HIS A 136 2.31 6.13 22.91
C HIS A 136 1.48 4.86 23.17
N GLU A 137 1.67 3.81 22.36
CA GLU A 137 1.04 2.52 22.60
C GLU A 137 1.93 1.74 23.58
N ALA A 138 1.35 1.19 24.65
CA ALA A 138 2.08 0.25 25.50
C ALA A 138 2.42 -0.99 24.66
N ASP A 139 3.68 -1.45 24.72
CA ASP A 139 4.09 -2.69 24.07
C ASP A 139 3.18 -3.83 24.55
N GLN A 140 2.23 -4.26 23.71
CA GLN A 140 1.39 -5.43 24.01
C GLN A 140 2.22 -6.69 23.84
N VAL A 141 3.02 -6.98 24.86
CA VAL A 141 3.65 -8.30 25.04
C VAL A 141 2.75 -9.08 26.00
N GLY A 142 1.87 -9.93 25.46
CA GLY A 142 1.12 -10.86 26.29
C GLY A 142 -0.06 -11.51 25.60
N LEU A 143 -0.21 -12.82 25.83
CA LEU A 143 -1.47 -13.54 25.68
C LEU A 143 -2.50 -12.91 26.62
N ASN A 144 -3.67 -12.52 26.10
CA ASN A 144 -4.73 -11.94 26.92
C ASN A 144 -5.35 -13.06 27.79
N PRO A 145 -5.24 -13.04 29.13
CA PRO A 145 -5.72 -14.13 29.99
C PRO A 145 -7.23 -14.39 29.84
N ASP A 146 -7.99 -13.36 29.47
CA ASP A 146 -9.43 -13.43 29.24
C ASP A 146 -9.82 -14.31 28.05
N ASP A 147 -8.92 -14.56 27.11
CA ASP A 147 -9.16 -15.45 25.97
C ASP A 147 -9.21 -16.93 26.42
N PHE A 148 -8.63 -17.26 27.57
CA PHE A 148 -8.65 -18.61 28.16
C PHE A 148 -9.80 -18.83 29.15
N LEU A 149 -10.50 -17.75 29.55
CA LEU A 149 -11.63 -17.82 30.48
C LEU A 149 -12.96 -18.13 29.77
N ARG A 150 -13.02 -18.04 28.44
CA ARG A 150 -14.22 -18.38 27.67
C ARG A 150 -14.35 -19.90 27.57
N ALA A 151 -15.41 -20.45 28.16
CA ALA A 151 -15.72 -21.87 28.05
C ALA A 151 -15.93 -22.26 26.58
N ALA A 152 -15.08 -23.15 26.05
CA ALA A 152 -15.23 -23.69 24.71
C ALA A 152 -16.53 -24.49 24.63
N LYS A 153 -17.52 -23.98 23.88
CA LYS A 153 -18.80 -24.65 23.68
C LYS A 153 -18.65 -25.67 22.56
N PHE A 154 -18.34 -26.91 22.92
CA PHE A 154 -18.30 -28.02 21.97
C PHE A 154 -19.73 -28.50 21.71
N VAL A 155 -20.21 -28.31 20.48
CA VAL A 155 -21.50 -28.84 20.02
C VAL A 155 -21.22 -30.06 19.14
N PHE A 156 -21.48 -31.25 19.68
CA PHE A 156 -21.40 -32.50 18.93
C PHE A 156 -22.72 -32.71 18.17
N THR A 157 -22.65 -32.89 16.85
CA THR A 157 -23.81 -33.17 16.00
C THR A 157 -23.49 -34.28 15.01
N ASP A 158 -24.38 -35.26 14.91
CA ASP A 158 -24.22 -36.39 13.99
C ASP A 158 -24.71 -36.07 12.56
N ASN A 159 -25.24 -34.86 12.34
CA ASN A 159 -25.82 -34.43 11.07
C ASN A 159 -25.04 -33.26 10.46
N ILE A 160 -24.31 -33.54 9.39
CA ILE A 160 -23.41 -32.61 8.69
C ILE A 160 -24.12 -31.32 8.25
N ASN A 161 -25.41 -31.39 7.88
CA ASN A 161 -26.15 -30.23 7.40
C ASN A 161 -26.44 -29.21 8.52
N VAL A 162 -26.57 -29.67 9.77
CA VAL A 162 -26.78 -28.79 10.94
C VAL A 162 -25.48 -28.09 11.31
N LEU A 163 -24.34 -28.78 11.20
CA LEU A 163 -23.00 -28.21 11.42
C LEU A 163 -22.72 -27.04 10.46
N ILE A 164 -23.01 -27.21 9.16
CA ILE A 164 -22.79 -26.17 8.14
C ILE A 164 -23.62 -24.91 8.42
N ASN A 165 -24.87 -25.07 8.87
CA ASN A 165 -25.74 -23.94 9.18
C ASN A 165 -25.35 -23.22 10.47
N GLN A 166 -24.77 -23.92 11.44
CA GLN A 166 -24.28 -23.31 12.68
C GLN A 166 -22.96 -22.57 12.47
N GLN A 167 -22.03 -23.11 11.65
CA GLN A 167 -20.80 -22.41 11.28
C GLN A 167 -21.09 -21.09 10.55
N LYS A 168 -22.03 -21.09 9.61
CA LYS A 168 -22.44 -19.87 8.91
C LYS A 168 -23.00 -18.78 9.83
N ARG A 169 -23.65 -19.16 10.94
CA ARG A 169 -24.19 -18.19 11.91
C ARG A 169 -23.12 -17.67 12.86
N ALA A 170 -22.13 -18.49 13.20
CA ALA A 170 -21.02 -18.09 14.06
C ALA A 170 -20.01 -17.17 13.34
N ASP A 171 -19.93 -17.24 12.01
CA ASP A 171 -19.06 -16.37 11.19
C ASP A 171 -19.69 -14.98 10.92
N ASP A 172 -20.99 -14.81 11.22
CA ASP A 172 -21.76 -13.56 10.99
C ASP A 172 -21.89 -12.69 12.28
N GLU A 173 -21.43 -13.18 13.45
CA GLU A 173 -21.33 -12.44 14.73
C GLU A 173 -19.88 -12.01 15.04
#